data_AF-A0A0K2U2E4-F1
#
_entry.id   AF-A0A0K2U2E4-F1
#
_cell.length_a   1.000
_cell.length_b   1.000
_cell.length_c   1.000
_cell.angle_alpha   90.00
_cell.angle_beta   90.00
_cell.angle_gamma   90.00
#
_symmetry.space_group_name_H-M   'P 1'
#
loop_
_entity.id
_entity.type
_entity.pdbx_description
1 polymer ?
#
loop_
_entity_poly.entity_id
_entity_poly.type
_entity_poly.pdbx_seq_one_letter_code
_entity_poly.pdbx_strand_id
1 'polypeptide(L)'
;MFTTFEPAGTIETDDGGVCNPRWDQFSVQNLNTGNPMNSIIPVICGENTGQHIYIDIGNQDGDSASLNFAFRQEQRDRVWDIKVTQIPCNTIDDPPAGCLQYLKGTSGRFTTFNFNILSSQHLGNQNYRICIRRELGHCCIQYIPCANEANSFSIGGTNLKSAVDTDCSTDYINIPNASNTCGGANLSQRFCSKMGILGFFNNANANTEVCSCTAPFTFGVITDITKNPNDDQMIQRGVCMDYRQIPCGGGN
;
A
#
# COMPACT_ATOMS: atom_id res chain seq x y z
N MET A 1 -9.40 15.16 -4.24
CA MET A 1 -9.73 14.44 -2.99
C MET A 1 -10.76 13.37 -3.34
N PHE A 2 -10.37 12.09 -3.35
CA PHE A 2 -11.31 10.98 -3.59
C PHE A 2 -11.92 10.55 -2.25
N THR A 3 -13.13 10.98 -1.93
CA THR A 3 -13.79 10.65 -0.67
C THR A 3 -15.12 9.98 -0.94
N THR A 4 -15.19 8.66 -0.86
CA THR A 4 -16.47 8.00 -0.67
C THR A 4 -16.78 8.06 0.83
N PHE A 5 -17.91 8.67 1.19
CA PHE A 5 -18.39 8.65 2.56
C PHE A 5 -19.30 7.44 2.74
N GLU A 6 -19.01 6.59 3.72
CA GLU A 6 -19.93 5.56 4.14
C GLU A 6 -21.07 6.17 5.00
N PRO A 7 -22.33 5.73 4.83
CA PRO A 7 -23.22 5.56 5.96
C PRO A 7 -22.62 4.47 6.85
N ALA A 8 -22.45 4.77 8.13
CA ALA A 8 -21.99 3.80 9.11
C ALA A 8 -22.69 2.44 8.93
N GLY A 9 -21.94 1.40 8.58
CA GLY A 9 -22.43 0.03 8.52
C GLY A 9 -22.76 -0.54 7.14
N THR A 10 -22.17 -0.06 6.05
CA THR A 10 -22.20 -0.80 4.78
C THR A 10 -20.87 -1.40 4.39
N ILE A 11 -20.92 -2.69 4.11
CA ILE A 11 -19.80 -3.52 3.67
C ILE A 11 -19.52 -3.18 2.19
N GLU A 12 -18.60 -2.25 1.89
CA GLU A 12 -18.11 -2.04 0.50
C GLU A 12 -17.16 -3.16 0.02
N THR A 13 -16.72 -3.98 0.96
CA THR A 13 -15.78 -5.07 0.76
C THR A 13 -16.39 -6.41 1.17
N ASP A 14 -16.55 -7.35 0.25
CA ASP A 14 -17.01 -8.70 0.60
C ASP A 14 -15.82 -9.61 0.97
N ASP A 15 -16.12 -10.83 1.44
CA ASP A 15 -15.21 -11.99 1.57
C ASP A 15 -13.70 -11.68 1.39
N GLY A 16 -13.05 -11.20 2.45
CA GLY A 16 -11.61 -10.92 2.45
C GLY A 16 -11.20 -9.49 2.09
N GLY A 17 -12.12 -8.53 2.10
CA GLY A 17 -11.79 -7.13 1.81
C GLY A 17 -11.91 -6.76 0.32
N VAL A 18 -12.46 -7.64 -0.51
CA VAL A 18 -12.50 -7.46 -1.97
C VAL A 18 -13.58 -6.46 -2.36
N CYS A 19 -13.22 -5.45 -3.16
CA CYS A 19 -14.17 -4.50 -3.74
C CYS A 19 -15.14 -5.23 -4.67
N ASN A 20 -16.39 -5.41 -4.24
CA ASN A 20 -17.39 -6.09 -5.06
C ASN A 20 -17.97 -5.12 -6.10
N PRO A 21 -18.10 -5.51 -7.37
CA PRO A 21 -18.72 -4.69 -8.43
C PRO A 21 -20.15 -4.19 -8.16
N ARG A 22 -20.83 -4.72 -7.14
CA ARG A 22 -22.14 -4.25 -6.66
C ARG A 22 -22.05 -2.98 -5.82
N TRP A 23 -20.84 -2.62 -5.35
CA TRP A 23 -20.55 -1.45 -4.51
C TRP A 23 -19.85 -0.36 -5.32
N ASP A 24 -19.51 0.73 -4.63
CA ASP A 24 -18.78 1.85 -5.21
C ASP A 24 -17.30 1.46 -5.37
N GLN A 25 -16.77 1.51 -6.58
CA GLN A 25 -15.39 1.15 -6.87
C GLN A 25 -14.78 1.97 -8.00
N PHE A 26 -13.47 2.13 -7.93
CA PHE A 26 -12.62 2.67 -8.98
C PHE A 26 -11.75 1.55 -9.57
N SER A 27 -11.66 1.52 -10.89
CA SER A 27 -10.82 0.57 -11.62
C SER A 27 -10.23 1.22 -12.86
N VAL A 28 -9.01 0.83 -13.22
CA VAL A 28 -8.40 1.21 -14.50
C VAL A 28 -8.56 0.04 -15.46
N GLN A 29 -9.15 0.30 -16.62
CA GLN A 29 -9.47 -0.69 -17.64
C GLN A 29 -8.87 -0.29 -18.99
N ASN A 30 -8.84 -1.23 -19.92
CA ASN A 30 -8.33 -1.01 -21.29
C ASN A 30 -6.93 -0.38 -21.31
N LEU A 31 -6.10 -0.68 -20.30
CA LEU A 31 -4.71 -0.23 -20.26
C LEU A 31 -3.93 -1.02 -21.31
N ASN A 32 -3.81 -0.45 -22.50
CA ASN A 32 -3.09 -1.09 -23.60
C ASN A 32 -1.66 -0.58 -23.62
N THR A 33 -0.89 -1.00 -22.63
CA THR A 33 0.54 -0.68 -22.58
C THR A 33 1.32 -1.88 -23.08
N GLY A 34 2.22 -1.69 -24.04
CA GLY A 34 3.20 -2.71 -24.43
C GLY A 34 4.15 -3.15 -23.30
N ASN A 35 3.94 -2.67 -22.07
CA ASN A 35 4.71 -2.95 -20.87
C ASN A 35 4.01 -4.01 -19.98
N PRO A 36 4.49 -5.27 -19.95
CA PRO A 36 3.91 -6.33 -19.11
C PRO A 36 4.15 -6.13 -17.60
N MET A 37 5.01 -5.17 -17.21
CA MET A 37 5.22 -4.80 -15.81
C MET A 37 4.20 -3.79 -15.28
N ASN A 38 3.27 -3.32 -16.12
CA ASN A 38 2.04 -2.68 -15.68
C ASN A 38 1.12 -3.77 -15.12
N SER A 39 1.54 -4.30 -13.97
CA SER A 39 0.75 -5.15 -13.10
C SER A 39 -0.61 -4.49 -12.93
N ILE A 40 -1.67 -5.27 -13.19
CA ILE A 40 -3.06 -4.83 -13.17
C ILE A 40 -3.26 -3.88 -11.98
N ILE A 41 -3.55 -2.61 -12.28
CA ILE A 41 -3.87 -1.63 -11.24
C ILE A 41 -5.05 -2.20 -10.46
N PRO A 42 -4.89 -2.44 -9.16
CA PRO A 42 -5.93 -3.12 -8.40
C PRO A 42 -7.17 -2.25 -8.35
N VAL A 43 -8.32 -2.92 -8.27
CA VAL A 43 -9.58 -2.25 -7.99
C VAL A 43 -9.54 -1.72 -6.56
N ILE A 44 -9.95 -0.47 -6.37
CA ILE A 44 -10.05 0.15 -5.05
C ILE A 44 -11.47 0.63 -4.78
N CYS A 45 -11.83 0.67 -3.51
CA CYS A 45 -13.11 1.12 -2.96
C CYS A 45 -12.85 1.76 -1.60
N GLY A 46 -13.89 2.27 -0.95
CA GLY A 46 -13.77 2.98 0.32
C GLY A 46 -13.02 4.30 0.23
N GLU A 47 -12.57 4.80 1.37
CA GLU A 47 -12.02 6.15 1.48
C GLU A 47 -10.55 6.21 1.05
N ASN A 48 -10.25 6.96 -0.02
CA ASN A 48 -8.90 7.12 -0.57
C ASN A 48 -8.49 8.59 -0.69
N THR A 49 -9.01 9.40 0.22
CA THR A 49 -8.76 10.84 0.32
C THR A 49 -7.27 11.13 0.40
N GLY A 50 -6.78 12.06 -0.45
CA GLY A 50 -5.39 12.50 -0.42
C GLY A 50 -4.39 11.50 -1.02
N GLN A 51 -4.85 10.35 -1.51
CA GLN A 51 -4.02 9.37 -2.20
C GLN A 51 -4.02 9.63 -3.72
N HIS A 52 -3.03 9.06 -4.41
CA HIS A 52 -2.87 9.18 -5.86
C HIS A 52 -2.46 7.86 -6.49
N ILE A 53 -2.69 7.74 -7.80
CA ILE A 53 -2.30 6.59 -8.61
C ILE A 53 -1.50 7.09 -9.81
N TYR A 54 -0.35 6.46 -10.06
CA TYR A 54 0.41 6.60 -11.29
C TYR A 54 -0.02 5.49 -12.26
N ILE A 55 -0.33 5.91 -13.48
CA ILE A 55 -0.70 5.02 -14.58
C ILE A 55 0.33 5.26 -15.68
N ASP A 56 1.17 4.28 -15.94
CA ASP A 56 1.99 4.27 -17.15
C ASP A 56 1.06 3.93 -18.30
N ILE A 57 0.74 4.91 -19.15
CA ILE A 57 -0.15 4.73 -20.31
C ILE A 57 0.66 4.26 -21.52
N GLY A 58 1.99 4.34 -21.49
CA GLY A 58 2.87 4.08 -22.62
C GLY A 58 3.24 5.35 -23.39
N ASN A 59 3.97 5.18 -24.49
CA ASN A 59 4.54 6.27 -25.31
C ASN A 59 4.28 6.11 -26.82
N GLN A 60 3.38 5.22 -27.21
CA GLN A 60 3.00 4.95 -28.60
C GLN A 60 1.69 5.67 -28.96
N ASP A 61 1.52 5.96 -30.25
CA ASP A 61 0.26 6.51 -30.75
C ASP A 61 -0.89 5.50 -30.55
N GLY A 62 -1.96 5.92 -29.86
CA GLY A 62 -3.12 5.09 -29.56
C GLY A 62 -3.11 4.45 -28.16
N ASP A 63 -2.01 4.62 -27.42
CA ASP A 63 -1.92 4.26 -26.01
C ASP A 63 -2.99 5.00 -25.20
N SER A 64 -3.78 4.24 -24.42
CA SER A 64 -4.90 4.78 -23.67
C SER A 64 -5.19 3.97 -22.41
N ALA A 65 -5.92 4.61 -21.50
CA ALA A 65 -6.45 3.98 -20.29
C ALA A 65 -7.88 4.51 -20.07
N SER A 66 -8.77 3.62 -19.62
CA SER A 66 -10.13 3.98 -19.24
C SER A 66 -10.24 4.00 -17.72
N LEU A 67 -10.64 5.13 -17.17
CA LEU A 67 -10.94 5.26 -15.74
C LEU A 67 -12.41 4.91 -15.53
N ASN A 68 -12.67 3.76 -14.88
CA ASN A 68 -14.02 3.26 -14.66
C ASN A 68 -14.44 3.45 -13.20
N PHE A 69 -15.59 4.11 -13.03
CA PHE A 69 -16.26 4.31 -11.75
C PHE A 69 -17.58 3.54 -11.78
N ALA A 70 -17.70 2.53 -10.94
CA ALA A 70 -18.95 1.81 -10.75
C ALA A 70 -19.56 2.26 -9.43
N PHE A 71 -20.88 2.47 -9.43
CA PHE A 71 -21.62 2.95 -8.27
C PHE A 71 -22.84 2.07 -8.01
N ARG A 72 -23.10 1.77 -6.75
CA ARG A 72 -24.32 1.07 -6.33
C ARG A 72 -25.56 1.88 -6.67
N GLN A 73 -26.66 1.22 -7.03
CA GLN A 73 -27.90 1.88 -7.47
C GLN A 73 -28.65 2.65 -6.36
N GLU A 74 -28.27 2.54 -5.09
CA GLU A 74 -28.88 3.30 -4.00
C GLU A 74 -28.36 4.75 -3.96
N GLN A 75 -29.24 5.72 -3.68
CA GLN A 75 -28.85 7.12 -3.54
C GLN A 75 -28.07 7.33 -2.25
N ARG A 76 -26.81 7.74 -2.40
CA ARG A 76 -25.90 8.16 -1.32
C ARG A 76 -25.19 9.44 -1.75
N ASP A 77 -24.80 10.24 -0.76
CA ASP A 77 -23.96 11.42 -1.00
C ASP A 77 -22.55 10.97 -1.36
N ARG A 78 -22.23 11.03 -2.66
CA ARG A 78 -20.91 10.69 -3.22
C ARG A 78 -20.24 11.97 -3.66
N VAL A 79 -19.01 12.22 -3.21
CA VAL A 79 -18.23 13.40 -3.61
C VAL A 79 -16.87 12.95 -4.09
N TRP A 80 -16.57 13.17 -5.36
CA TRP A 80 -15.25 12.93 -5.91
C TRP A 80 -14.70 14.19 -6.56
N ASP A 81 -13.44 14.48 -6.27
CA ASP A 81 -12.67 15.51 -6.95
C ASP A 81 -11.34 14.89 -7.39
N ILE A 82 -11.17 14.73 -8.70
CA ILE A 82 -10.04 14.03 -9.30
C ILE A 82 -9.27 15.01 -10.17
N LYS A 83 -8.04 15.28 -9.76
CA LYS A 83 -7.08 15.99 -10.58
C LYS A 83 -6.25 14.98 -11.37
N VAL A 84 -6.36 15.04 -12.69
CA VAL A 84 -5.51 14.28 -13.60
C VAL A 84 -4.38 15.18 -14.09
N THR A 85 -3.15 14.66 -14.15
CA THR A 85 -1.99 15.39 -14.67
C THR A 85 -1.13 14.40 -15.44
N GLN A 86 -0.76 14.77 -16.67
CA GLN A 86 0.18 13.99 -17.46
C GLN A 86 1.61 14.37 -17.08
N ILE A 87 2.45 13.36 -16.88
CA ILE A 87 3.85 13.52 -16.53
C ILE A 87 4.67 13.12 -17.75
N PRO A 88 5.60 13.97 -18.23
CA PRO A 88 6.46 13.58 -19.33
C PRO A 88 7.35 12.39 -18.95
N CYS A 89 7.53 11.46 -19.89
CA CYS A 89 8.40 10.31 -19.71
C CYS A 89 9.84 10.74 -19.43
N ASN A 90 10.59 9.91 -18.70
CA ASN A 90 12.02 10.11 -18.42
C ASN A 90 12.32 11.40 -17.62
N THR A 91 11.37 11.85 -16.80
CA THR A 91 11.58 12.97 -15.88
C THR A 91 11.87 12.46 -14.46
N ILE A 92 12.33 13.34 -13.56
CA ILE A 92 12.54 12.98 -12.14
C ILE A 92 11.24 12.62 -11.41
N ASP A 93 10.11 12.98 -12.00
CA ASP A 93 8.77 12.71 -11.50
C ASP A 93 8.19 11.42 -12.08
N ASP A 94 8.92 10.77 -13.00
CA ASP A 94 8.62 9.44 -13.53
C ASP A 94 8.95 8.38 -12.47
N PRO A 95 7.96 7.64 -11.95
CA PRO A 95 8.22 6.62 -10.97
C PRO A 95 8.93 5.40 -11.60
N PRO A 96 9.65 4.59 -10.80
CA PRO A 96 10.16 3.31 -11.29
C PRO A 96 9.02 2.41 -11.82
N ALA A 97 9.33 1.54 -12.78
CA ALA A 97 8.35 0.61 -13.33
C ALA A 97 7.68 -0.25 -12.24
N GLY A 98 6.35 -0.38 -12.30
CA GLY A 98 5.54 -1.15 -11.35
C GLY A 98 5.21 -0.42 -10.04
N CYS A 99 5.48 0.88 -9.94
CA CYS A 99 5.08 1.73 -8.82
C CYS A 99 3.70 2.35 -9.06
N LEU A 100 2.73 2.00 -8.22
CA LEU A 100 1.38 2.56 -8.30
C LEU A 100 1.26 3.90 -7.58
N GLN A 101 1.99 4.08 -6.48
CA GLN A 101 2.13 5.36 -5.79
C GLN A 101 3.59 5.78 -5.78
N TYR A 102 3.85 7.07 -5.97
CA TYR A 102 5.19 7.64 -5.89
C TYR A 102 5.25 8.82 -4.91
N LEU A 103 6.04 8.65 -3.85
CA LEU A 103 6.26 9.63 -2.80
C LEU A 103 7.65 10.24 -2.93
N LYS A 104 7.83 11.45 -2.40
CA LYS A 104 9.06 12.23 -2.51
C LYS A 104 9.46 12.77 -1.14
N GLY A 105 10.71 13.24 -1.04
CA GLY A 105 11.23 13.81 0.20
C GLY A 105 11.90 12.79 1.10
N THR A 106 12.70 13.30 2.04
CA THR A 106 13.56 12.50 2.93
C THR A 106 12.79 11.84 4.07
N SER A 107 11.54 12.25 4.31
CA SER A 107 10.64 11.61 5.27
C SER A 107 9.20 11.90 4.89
N GLY A 108 8.28 11.06 5.33
CA GLY A 108 6.86 11.25 5.10
C GLY A 108 6.02 10.16 5.73
N ARG A 109 4.72 10.26 5.51
CA ARG A 109 3.72 9.30 5.94
C ARG A 109 2.91 8.83 4.74
N PHE A 110 2.55 7.56 4.74
CA PHE A 110 1.58 7.02 3.79
C PHE A 110 0.73 5.95 4.43
N THR A 111 -0.37 5.63 3.76
CA THR A 111 -1.28 4.57 4.15
C THR A 111 -1.57 3.66 2.96
N THR A 112 -2.03 2.44 3.23
CA THR A 112 -2.70 1.63 2.21
C THR A 112 -3.98 2.33 1.75
N PHE A 113 -4.49 1.94 0.58
CA PHE A 113 -5.86 2.27 0.17
C PHE A 113 -6.88 1.78 1.23
N ASN A 114 -7.99 2.50 1.34
CA ASN A 114 -9.07 2.28 2.32
C ASN A 114 -8.62 2.26 3.79
N PHE A 115 -7.55 3.01 4.13
CA PHE A 115 -7.12 3.17 5.51
C PHE A 115 -7.88 4.32 6.17
N ASN A 116 -8.97 4.01 6.89
CA ASN A 116 -9.79 4.96 7.62
C ASN A 116 -10.09 4.45 9.04
N ILE A 117 -10.29 5.33 10.02
CA ILE A 117 -10.68 4.98 11.40
C ILE A 117 -11.98 4.18 11.48
N LEU A 118 -12.88 4.36 10.51
CA LEU A 118 -14.13 3.60 10.41
C LEU A 118 -13.97 2.28 9.65
N SER A 119 -12.87 2.10 8.92
CA SER A 119 -12.60 0.88 8.16
C SER A 119 -12.16 -0.23 9.10
N SER A 120 -12.86 -1.36 9.05
CA SER A 120 -12.52 -2.57 9.79
C SER A 120 -11.55 -3.49 9.05
N GLN A 121 -11.31 -3.26 7.75
CA GLN A 121 -10.55 -4.17 6.89
C GLN A 121 -9.83 -3.45 5.72
N HIS A 122 -8.61 -3.90 5.44
CA HIS A 122 -7.85 -3.51 4.26
C HIS A 122 -8.48 -4.09 2.99
N LEU A 123 -8.13 -3.51 1.85
CA LEU A 123 -8.56 -4.07 0.58
C LEU A 123 -7.91 -5.43 0.32
N GLY A 124 -8.73 -6.41 -0.06
CA GLY A 124 -8.32 -7.72 -0.53
C GLY A 124 -7.93 -7.70 -2.01
N ASN A 125 -7.27 -8.76 -2.46
CA ASN A 125 -6.81 -8.95 -3.84
C ASN A 125 -5.94 -7.79 -4.36
N GLN A 126 -5.06 -7.27 -3.50
CA GLN A 126 -4.18 -6.16 -3.85
C GLN A 126 -2.79 -6.71 -4.18
N ASN A 127 -2.19 -6.18 -5.24
CA ASN A 127 -0.78 -6.37 -5.54
C ASN A 127 -0.26 -5.08 -6.18
N TYR A 128 0.21 -4.18 -5.34
CA TYR A 128 0.75 -2.90 -5.80
C TYR A 128 1.97 -2.50 -4.99
N ARG A 129 2.72 -1.52 -5.51
CA ARG A 129 3.87 -0.95 -4.82
C ARG A 129 3.69 0.54 -4.60
N ILE A 130 4.00 0.98 -3.39
CA ILE A 130 4.28 2.36 -3.06
C ILE A 130 5.79 2.52 -3.19
N CYS A 131 6.22 3.50 -3.97
CA CYS A 131 7.63 3.78 -4.20
C CYS A 131 7.99 5.14 -3.64
N ILE A 132 9.19 5.25 -3.10
CA ILE A 132 9.71 6.50 -2.54
C ILE A 132 10.94 6.89 -3.36
N ARG A 133 10.94 8.12 -3.88
CA ARG A 133 12.09 8.66 -4.60
C ARG A 133 13.29 8.70 -3.67
N ARG A 134 14.40 8.06 -4.06
CA ARG A 134 15.67 8.21 -3.34
C ARG A 134 16.21 9.62 -3.54
N GLU A 135 16.24 10.42 -2.48
CA GLU A 135 16.76 11.78 -2.52
C GLU A 135 18.29 11.77 -2.55
N LEU A 136 18.88 12.83 -3.12
CA LEU A 136 20.33 12.94 -3.24
C LEU A 136 21.02 12.76 -1.89
N GLY A 137 22.12 12.00 -1.88
CA GLY A 137 22.89 11.74 -0.66
C GLY A 137 22.28 10.71 0.29
N HIS A 138 21.16 10.08 -0.06
CA HIS A 138 20.53 9.02 0.75
C HIS A 138 20.69 7.65 0.11
N CYS A 139 20.95 6.64 0.94
CA CYS A 139 21.27 5.27 0.50
C CYS A 139 20.35 4.20 1.08
N CYS A 140 19.66 4.49 2.19
CA CYS A 140 18.69 3.58 2.77
C CYS A 140 17.38 4.29 3.13
N ILE A 141 16.35 3.52 3.42
CA ILE A 141 15.06 3.97 3.91
C ILE A 141 14.64 3.11 5.09
N GLN A 142 14.20 3.77 6.16
CA GLN A 142 13.61 3.14 7.34
C GLN A 142 12.11 3.36 7.32
N TYR A 143 11.39 2.34 7.80
CA TYR A 143 9.94 2.36 7.97
C TYR A 143 9.59 2.00 9.42
N ILE A 144 8.57 2.68 9.96
CA ILE A 144 7.97 2.37 11.25
C ILE A 144 6.46 2.65 11.21
N PRO A 145 5.61 1.86 11.89
CA PRO A 145 4.18 2.16 11.92
C PRO A 145 3.89 3.52 12.55
N CYS A 146 2.85 4.19 12.06
CA CYS A 146 2.43 5.49 12.56
C CYS A 146 2.11 5.43 14.07
N ALA A 147 2.80 6.25 14.88
CA ALA A 147 2.71 6.18 16.34
C ALA A 147 1.34 6.60 16.93
N ASN A 148 0.62 7.50 16.26
CA ASN A 148 -0.65 8.06 16.74
C ASN A 148 -1.88 7.33 16.17
N GLU A 149 -1.68 6.14 15.62
CA GLU A 149 -2.71 5.34 14.97
C GLU A 149 -2.72 3.95 15.60
N ALA A 150 -3.80 3.64 16.35
CA ALA A 150 -3.94 2.32 16.95
C ALA A 150 -3.98 1.25 15.86
N ASN A 151 -3.25 0.15 16.04
CA ASN A 151 -3.17 -0.92 15.04
C ASN A 151 -2.77 -0.41 13.64
N SER A 152 -1.84 0.54 13.55
CA SER A 152 -1.36 1.11 12.28
C SER A 152 -0.60 0.13 11.39
N PHE A 153 -0.39 -1.11 11.84
CA PHE A 153 0.20 -2.20 11.06
C PHE A 153 -0.61 -3.49 11.27
N SER A 154 -1.87 -3.46 10.84
CA SER A 154 -2.79 -4.60 10.92
C SER A 154 -3.04 -5.14 9.50
N ILE A 155 -2.18 -6.06 9.07
CA ILE A 155 -2.25 -6.72 7.77
C ILE A 155 -1.83 -8.18 7.95
N GLY A 156 -2.77 -9.08 7.71
CA GLY A 156 -2.58 -10.52 7.83
C GLY A 156 -2.05 -10.98 9.20
N GLY A 157 -1.31 -12.09 9.16
CA GLY A 157 -0.71 -12.71 10.33
C GLY A 157 -1.70 -13.48 11.20
N THR A 158 -1.21 -14.54 11.82
CA THR A 158 -2.00 -15.39 12.73
C THR A 158 -1.80 -15.04 14.20
N ASN A 159 -0.73 -14.31 14.52
CA ASN A 159 -0.30 -13.99 15.87
C ASN A 159 -0.56 -12.53 16.24
N LEU A 160 -0.78 -12.29 17.52
CA LEU A 160 -0.89 -10.96 18.14
C LEU A 160 0.45 -10.19 18.20
N LYS A 161 1.45 -10.65 17.46
CA LYS A 161 2.83 -10.18 17.47
C LYS A 161 3.29 -9.95 16.03
N SER A 162 4.53 -9.51 15.84
CA SER A 162 5.11 -9.49 14.48
C SER A 162 5.29 -10.90 13.94
N ALA A 163 5.08 -11.04 12.63
CA ALA A 163 5.45 -12.19 11.85
C ALA A 163 6.24 -11.74 10.61
N VAL A 164 7.16 -12.58 10.15
CA VAL A 164 8.01 -12.31 8.99
C VAL A 164 8.11 -13.50 8.03
N ASP A 165 8.41 -13.20 6.78
CA ASP A 165 8.70 -14.15 5.70
C ASP A 165 7.68 -15.30 5.58
N THR A 166 8.04 -16.53 5.95
CA THR A 166 7.18 -17.71 5.78
C THR A 166 5.91 -17.66 6.61
N ASP A 167 5.92 -16.90 7.71
CA ASP A 167 4.75 -16.73 8.59
C ASP A 167 3.78 -15.67 8.03
N CYS A 168 4.15 -15.04 6.92
CA CYS A 168 3.39 -14.03 6.18
C CYS A 168 3.11 -14.53 4.76
N SER A 169 2.24 -15.54 4.68
CA SER A 169 1.95 -16.27 3.44
C SER A 169 0.70 -15.80 2.69
N THR A 170 -0.25 -15.16 3.37
CA THR A 170 -1.50 -14.64 2.78
C THR A 170 -1.35 -13.14 2.50
N ASP A 171 -1.60 -12.31 3.51
CA ASP A 171 -1.55 -10.86 3.44
C ASP A 171 -0.29 -10.34 4.14
N TYR A 172 0.45 -9.48 3.46
CA TYR A 172 1.71 -8.94 3.96
C TYR A 172 2.14 -7.69 3.20
N ILE A 173 3.04 -6.96 3.82
CA ILE A 173 3.84 -5.96 3.11
C ILE A 173 5.15 -6.58 2.63
N ASN A 174 5.65 -6.10 1.50
CA ASN A 174 6.94 -6.49 0.97
C ASN A 174 7.94 -5.32 1.02
N ILE A 175 9.03 -5.48 1.76
CA ILE A 175 10.14 -4.51 1.77
C ILE A 175 11.39 -5.27 1.31
N PRO A 176 11.89 -5.05 0.08
CA PRO A 176 13.01 -5.82 -0.44
C PRO A 176 14.29 -5.66 0.39
N ASN A 177 14.94 -6.79 0.71
CA ASN A 177 16.18 -6.86 1.47
C ASN A 177 16.16 -5.96 2.71
N ALA A 178 15.08 -6.05 3.47
CA ALA A 178 14.94 -5.28 4.69
C ALA A 178 15.76 -5.93 5.81
N SER A 179 16.21 -5.12 6.76
CA SER A 179 17.10 -5.47 7.87
C SER A 179 16.64 -4.74 9.13
N ASN A 180 17.00 -5.24 10.31
CA ASN A 180 16.72 -4.58 11.59
C ASN A 180 17.58 -3.32 11.82
N THR A 181 18.62 -3.12 11.03
CA THR A 181 19.50 -1.94 11.07
C THR A 181 20.03 -1.71 9.66
N CYS A 182 20.05 -0.46 9.20
CA CYS A 182 20.45 -0.15 7.83
C CYS A 182 21.82 -0.73 7.47
N GLY A 183 21.89 -1.54 6.41
CA GLY A 183 23.11 -2.23 5.98
C GLY A 183 23.37 -3.55 6.71
N GLY A 184 22.43 -4.02 7.53
CA GLY A 184 22.52 -5.31 8.20
C GLY A 184 22.53 -6.50 7.23
N ALA A 185 23.23 -7.56 7.61
CA ALA A 185 23.37 -8.77 6.80
C ALA A 185 22.17 -9.73 6.88
N ASN A 186 21.39 -9.66 7.98
CA ASN A 186 20.17 -10.45 8.11
C ASN A 186 19.06 -9.75 7.34
N LEU A 187 18.48 -10.46 6.37
CA LEU A 187 17.50 -9.92 5.46
C LEU A 187 16.17 -10.68 5.57
N SER A 188 15.09 -9.91 5.65
CA SER A 188 13.70 -10.38 5.50
C SER A 188 13.00 -9.52 4.47
N GLN A 189 11.91 -10.03 3.92
CA GLN A 189 11.20 -9.34 2.84
C GLN A 189 9.70 -9.26 3.05
N ARG A 190 9.09 -10.13 3.85
CA ARG A 190 7.65 -10.10 4.12
C ARG A 190 7.41 -9.79 5.58
N PHE A 191 6.46 -8.92 5.84
CA PHE A 191 6.08 -8.53 7.19
C PHE A 191 4.56 -8.47 7.28
N CYS A 192 4.02 -9.01 8.36
CA CYS A 192 2.59 -9.04 8.62
C CYS A 192 2.37 -9.04 10.13
N SER A 193 1.20 -8.58 10.57
CA SER A 193 0.82 -8.63 11.97
C SER A 193 -0.68 -8.44 12.11
N LYS A 194 -1.26 -9.20 13.05
CA LYS A 194 -2.67 -9.04 13.39
C LYS A 194 -2.93 -7.82 14.29
N MET A 195 -1.95 -7.41 15.11
CA MET A 195 -2.13 -6.46 16.22
C MET A 195 -1.30 -5.17 16.11
N GLY A 196 -0.89 -4.76 14.91
CA GLY A 196 -0.23 -3.47 14.76
C GLY A 196 1.26 -3.48 15.06
N ILE A 197 1.89 -4.65 15.19
CA ILE A 197 3.31 -4.75 15.56
C ILE A 197 4.15 -5.07 14.33
N LEU A 198 4.88 -4.08 13.82
CA LEU A 198 5.95 -4.30 12.87
C LEU A 198 7.22 -4.72 13.63
N GLY A 199 7.76 -5.89 13.30
CA GLY A 199 8.99 -6.40 13.87
C GLY A 199 9.86 -7.04 12.81
N PHE A 200 11.18 -6.93 12.95
CA PHE A 200 12.11 -7.66 12.07
C PHE A 200 12.19 -9.16 12.38
N PHE A 201 11.89 -9.56 13.60
CA PHE A 201 11.83 -10.96 14.02
C PHE A 201 10.40 -11.39 14.29
N ASN A 202 10.14 -12.68 14.15
CA ASN A 202 8.90 -13.28 14.66
C ASN A 202 8.74 -13.03 16.16
N ASN A 203 7.49 -12.82 16.58
CA ASN A 203 7.10 -12.68 17.99
C ASN A 203 7.66 -11.44 18.73
N ALA A 204 7.99 -10.36 18.02
CA ALA A 204 8.29 -9.08 18.67
C ALA A 204 7.03 -8.54 19.36
N ASN A 205 7.22 -7.89 20.51
CA ASN A 205 6.12 -7.34 21.33
C ASN A 205 6.01 -5.81 21.21
N ALA A 206 6.83 -5.18 20.38
CA ALA A 206 6.86 -3.75 20.17
C ALA A 206 7.33 -3.45 18.75
N ASN A 207 6.89 -2.29 18.22
CA ASN A 207 7.31 -1.82 16.91
C ASN A 207 8.83 -1.63 16.87
N THR A 208 9.47 -2.14 15.82
CA THR A 208 10.87 -1.88 15.50
C THR A 208 10.98 -1.27 14.12
N GLU A 209 11.94 -0.36 13.94
CA GLU A 209 12.28 0.15 12.62
C GLU A 209 12.77 -1.00 11.73
N VAL A 210 12.32 -0.98 10.47
CA VAL A 210 12.77 -1.91 9.43
C VAL A 210 13.43 -1.09 8.33
N CYS A 211 14.67 -1.43 7.96
CA CYS A 211 15.46 -0.65 7.01
C CYS A 211 15.78 -1.42 5.74
N SER A 212 15.65 -0.78 4.57
CA SER A 212 16.14 -1.30 3.30
C SER A 212 17.14 -0.33 2.68
N CYS A 213 18.27 -0.85 2.21
CA CYS A 213 19.26 -0.11 1.43
C CYS A 213 19.24 -0.49 -0.06
N THR A 214 18.18 -1.16 -0.51
CA THR A 214 18.03 -1.60 -1.90
C THR A 214 17.25 -0.55 -2.69
N ALA A 215 17.85 0.00 -3.74
CA ALA A 215 17.18 0.87 -4.69
C ALA A 215 16.52 0.04 -5.82
N PRO A 216 15.35 0.45 -6.35
CA PRO A 216 14.51 1.55 -5.88
C PRO A 216 13.88 1.25 -4.51
N PHE A 217 13.61 2.31 -3.72
CA PHE A 217 12.90 2.15 -2.46
C PHE A 217 11.42 1.84 -2.74
N THR A 218 11.04 0.61 -2.42
CA THR A 218 9.71 0.08 -2.70
C THR A 218 9.10 -0.53 -1.44
N PHE A 219 7.78 -0.40 -1.36
CA PHE A 219 6.93 -0.95 -0.33
C PHE A 219 5.76 -1.63 -1.02
N GLY A 220 5.82 -2.95 -1.14
CA GLY A 220 4.77 -3.76 -1.74
C GLY A 220 3.63 -4.00 -0.75
N VAL A 221 2.40 -4.01 -1.25
CA VAL A 221 1.20 -4.41 -0.53
C VAL A 221 0.62 -5.60 -1.28
N ILE A 222 0.61 -6.75 -0.61
CA ILE A 222 0.11 -8.01 -1.16
C ILE A 222 -1.00 -8.50 -0.24
N THR A 223 -2.21 -8.61 -0.77
CA THR A 223 -3.35 -9.22 -0.09
C THR A 223 -4.04 -10.20 -1.02
N ASP A 224 -4.55 -11.30 -0.47
CA ASP A 224 -5.29 -12.29 -1.25
C ASP A 224 -6.81 -12.05 -1.17
N ILE A 225 -7.59 -12.97 -1.75
CA ILE A 225 -9.06 -12.90 -1.75
C ILE A 225 -9.68 -13.59 -0.53
N THR A 226 -8.88 -14.21 0.33
CA THR A 226 -9.39 -15.03 1.41
C THR A 226 -9.68 -14.16 2.61
N LYS A 227 -10.92 -14.22 3.10
CA LYS A 227 -11.19 -13.76 4.45
C LYS A 227 -10.42 -14.65 5.42
N ASN A 228 -9.52 -14.07 6.21
CA ASN A 228 -8.88 -14.85 7.24
C ASN A 228 -9.99 -15.29 8.21
N PRO A 229 -10.18 -16.60 8.51
CA PRO A 229 -11.29 -17.06 9.36
C PRO A 229 -11.29 -16.44 10.76
N ASN A 230 -10.16 -15.85 11.16
CA ASN A 230 -9.98 -15.15 12.43
C ASN A 230 -10.04 -13.61 12.31
N ASP A 231 -10.35 -13.04 11.14
CA ASP A 231 -10.55 -11.60 10.92
C ASP A 231 -11.77 -11.07 11.66
N ASP A 232 -12.78 -11.93 11.89
CA ASP A 232 -14.00 -11.55 12.61
C ASP A 232 -13.76 -11.20 14.09
N GLN A 233 -12.55 -11.42 14.62
CA GLN A 233 -12.21 -11.09 16.00
C GLN A 233 -11.31 -9.86 16.17
N MET A 234 -10.71 -9.30 15.10
CA MET A 234 -9.81 -8.13 15.20
C MET A 234 -9.79 -7.30 13.91
N ILE A 235 -9.69 -5.98 14.05
CA ILE A 235 -9.63 -5.02 12.93
C ILE A 235 -8.34 -5.24 12.11
N GLN A 236 -8.48 -5.52 10.82
CA GLN A 236 -7.39 -5.62 9.83
C GLN A 236 -7.35 -4.39 8.93
N ARG A 237 -7.29 -3.19 9.52
CA ARG A 237 -7.47 -1.89 8.83
C ARG A 237 -6.46 -1.61 7.71
N GLY A 238 -5.38 -2.38 7.63
CA GLY A 238 -4.25 -2.14 6.73
C GLY A 238 -3.12 -1.44 7.45
N VAL A 239 -2.40 -0.60 6.71
CA VAL A 239 -1.12 -0.07 7.17
C VAL A 239 -1.05 1.45 7.04
N CYS A 240 -0.54 2.11 8.08
CA CYS A 240 0.00 3.46 8.08
C CYS A 240 1.48 3.39 8.47
N MET A 241 2.35 3.88 7.59
CA MET A 241 3.79 3.94 7.83
C MET A 241 4.31 5.36 7.81
N ASP A 242 5.22 5.65 8.73
CA ASP A 242 6.18 6.73 8.61
C ASP A 242 7.46 6.18 7.99
N TYR A 243 8.06 6.94 7.05
CA TYR A 243 9.35 6.63 6.48
C TYR A 243 10.35 7.75 6.68
N ARG A 244 11.64 7.39 6.74
CA ARG A 244 12.78 8.31 6.72
C ARG A 244 13.93 7.71 5.94
N GLN A 245 14.47 8.50 5.01
CA GLN A 245 15.68 8.15 4.28
C GLN A 245 16.92 8.40 5.13
N ILE A 246 17.92 7.55 4.97
CA ILE A 246 19.18 7.59 5.71
C ILE A 246 20.31 8.02 4.78
N PRO A 247 21.10 9.04 5.17
CA PRO A 247 22.25 9.48 4.40
C PRO A 247 23.25 8.35 4.12
N CYS A 248 23.88 8.39 2.96
CA CYS A 248 24.97 7.49 2.63
C CYS A 248 26.12 7.64 3.63
N GLY A 249 26.61 6.52 4.19
CA GLY A 249 27.66 6.52 5.21
C GLY A 249 27.18 6.81 6.64
N GLY A 250 25.88 7.09 6.83
CA GLY A 250 25.25 7.18 8.15
C GLY A 250 24.77 5.81 8.63
N GLY A 251 25.70 4.94 9.00
CA GLY A 251 25.42 3.74 9.79
C GLY A 251 26.09 3.89 11.14
N ASN A 252 25.32 3.91 12.22
CA ASN A 252 25.85 3.65 13.56
C ASN A 252 26.00 2.14 13.74
#